data_AF-A0A6S7ITG6-F1
#
_entry.id   AF-A0A6S7ITG6-F1
#
_cell.length_a   1.000
_cell.length_b   1.000
_cell.length_c   1.000
_cell.angle_alpha   90.00
_cell.angle_beta   90.00
_cell.angle_gamma   90.00
#
_symmetry.space_group_name_H-M   'P 1'
#
loop_
_entity.id
_entity.type
_entity.pdbx_description
1 polymer ?
#
loop_
_entity_poly.entity_id
_entity_poly.type
_entity_poly.pdbx_seq_one_letter_code
_entity_poly.pdbx_strand_id
1 'polypeptide(L)'
;MKVTAMDAAKKGLGGFSGSLATGLLYSLEKTSLLLEGGNQEFYKLKNVVKTHVTLAGGQLHFEALQYQNECRRREERGLRVTKNLVSIALTVVKAKSAATHYETMVASHSFTGSDVGELGHSRKQFSAILRAAELWCDRQIAGFLSTPLPSTKLPPHYYATCDKSTPNRISNQAILLCPMVNGHCKAIAVSSQEVYKETDTNVDGDVSGAHAPELAKTLFDEIRAAYPTVEETTFKGAWMGTVCDGAYATAVEFERTLAALLEQEKYDSSFFSVL
;
A
#
# COMPACT_ATOMS: atom_id res chain seq x y z
N MET A 1 -3.42 0.72 -23.75
CA MET A 1 -3.53 0.11 -25.09
C MET A 1 -2.87 -1.26 -25.04
N LYS A 2 -3.65 -2.34 -24.88
CA LYS A 2 -3.13 -3.72 -24.85
C LYS A 2 -3.00 -4.20 -26.29
N VAL A 3 -1.85 -3.98 -26.91
CA VAL A 3 -1.50 -4.68 -28.14
C VAL A 3 -0.87 -6.00 -27.69
N THR A 4 -1.71 -7.01 -27.51
CA THR A 4 -1.24 -8.37 -27.25
C THR A 4 -0.62 -8.92 -28.53
N ALA A 5 0.38 -9.80 -28.40
CA ALA A 5 1.06 -10.47 -29.50
C ALA A 5 0.13 -11.21 -30.52
N MET A 6 -1.18 -11.26 -30.24
CA MET A 6 -2.22 -11.73 -31.14
C MET A 6 -2.43 -10.84 -32.38
N ASP A 7 -2.19 -9.52 -32.29
CA ASP A 7 -2.47 -8.62 -33.42
C ASP A 7 -1.46 -8.75 -34.56
N ALA A 8 -0.23 -9.21 -34.27
CA ALA A 8 0.77 -9.52 -35.29
C ALA A 8 0.48 -10.86 -36.01
N ALA A 9 -0.19 -11.81 -35.34
CA ALA A 9 -0.45 -13.15 -35.87
C ALA A 9 -1.65 -13.23 -36.84
N LYS A 10 -2.46 -12.15 -36.95
CA LYS A 10 -3.68 -12.14 -37.78
C LYS A 10 -3.45 -11.81 -39.26
N LYS A 11 -2.29 -11.27 -39.63
CA LYS A 11 -1.96 -10.95 -41.02
C LYS A 11 -1.10 -12.04 -41.66
N GLY A 12 -1.75 -13.13 -42.06
CA GLY A 12 -1.20 -14.06 -43.04
C GLY A 12 -1.29 -15.52 -42.62
N LEU A 13 -1.91 -16.31 -43.50
CA LEU A 13 -1.99 -17.77 -43.54
C LEU A 13 -3.11 -18.39 -42.69
N GLY A 14 -4.20 -18.75 -43.38
CA GLY A 14 -5.24 -19.61 -42.84
C GLY A 14 -4.69 -20.97 -42.42
N GLY A 15 -5.16 -21.45 -41.27
CA GLY A 15 -5.12 -22.88 -40.91
C GLY A 15 -4.25 -23.29 -39.73
N PHE A 16 -3.46 -22.39 -39.12
CA PHE A 16 -2.63 -22.75 -37.95
C PHE A 16 -2.72 -21.68 -36.86
N SER A 17 -3.24 -22.06 -35.69
CA SER A 17 -3.27 -21.20 -34.49
C SER A 17 -2.24 -21.68 -33.47
N GLY A 18 -1.00 -21.25 -33.66
CA GLY A 18 0.08 -21.49 -32.72
C GLY A 18 1.29 -20.64 -33.10
N SER A 19 1.69 -19.72 -32.21
CA SER A 19 3.01 -19.12 -32.27
C SER A 19 3.96 -19.94 -31.38
N LEU A 20 5.24 -19.95 -31.65
CA LEU A 20 6.19 -20.83 -30.97
C LEU A 20 6.55 -20.47 -29.52
N ALA A 21 6.07 -19.34 -29.01
CA ALA A 21 6.03 -19.14 -27.56
C ALA A 21 4.99 -20.05 -26.87
N THR A 22 4.08 -20.66 -27.64
CA THR A 22 2.92 -21.46 -27.17
C THR A 22 2.91 -22.91 -27.69
N GLY A 23 3.90 -23.33 -28.48
CA GLY A 23 3.96 -24.67 -29.09
C GLY A 23 3.01 -24.86 -30.30
N LEU A 24 3.18 -25.97 -31.02
CA LEU A 24 2.26 -26.41 -32.08
C LEU A 24 1.07 -27.11 -31.42
N LEU A 25 -0.10 -26.46 -31.40
CA LEU A 25 -1.32 -27.06 -30.90
C LEU A 25 -1.97 -27.93 -32.00
N TYR A 26 -2.09 -29.22 -31.72
CA TYR A 26 -2.81 -30.17 -32.56
C TYR A 26 -4.22 -30.41 -31.98
N SER A 27 -5.23 -30.53 -32.85
CA SER A 27 -6.55 -30.96 -32.42
C SER A 27 -6.53 -32.42 -31.98
N LEU A 28 -7.42 -32.79 -31.06
CA LEU A 28 -7.56 -34.16 -30.56
C LEU A 28 -7.74 -35.18 -31.69
N GLU A 29 -8.58 -34.89 -32.68
CA GLU A 29 -8.79 -35.73 -33.88
C GLU A 29 -7.49 -36.00 -34.67
N LYS A 30 -6.69 -34.95 -34.92
CA LYS A 30 -5.43 -35.09 -35.66
C LYS A 30 -4.39 -35.86 -34.85
N THR A 31 -4.46 -35.76 -33.52
CA THR A 31 -3.56 -36.47 -32.60
C THR A 31 -3.86 -37.98 -32.62
N SER A 32 -5.15 -38.37 -32.65
CA SER A 32 -5.56 -39.77 -32.79
C SER A 32 -5.07 -40.40 -34.10
N LEU A 33 -5.22 -39.69 -35.23
CA LEU A 33 -4.76 -40.15 -36.54
C LEU A 33 -3.23 -40.30 -36.66
N LEU A 34 -2.47 -39.56 -35.83
CA LEU A 34 -1.02 -39.68 -35.74
C LEU A 34 -0.60 -40.91 -34.92
N LEU A 35 -1.38 -41.28 -33.90
CA LEU A 35 -1.12 -42.43 -33.02
C LEU A 35 -1.43 -43.77 -33.71
N GLU A 36 -2.35 -43.79 -34.67
CA GLU A 36 -2.71 -44.98 -35.44
C GLU A 36 -1.62 -45.43 -36.45
N GLY A 37 -0.70 -44.52 -36.82
CA GLY A 37 0.45 -44.81 -37.67
C GLY A 37 0.15 -44.96 -39.18
N GLY A 38 1.19 -44.85 -40.01
CA GLY A 38 1.11 -45.12 -41.47
C GLY A 38 0.49 -44.03 -42.36
N ASN A 39 -0.08 -42.97 -41.78
CA ASN A 39 -0.95 -42.04 -42.52
C ASN A 39 -0.23 -40.78 -43.05
N GLN A 40 -0.78 -40.22 -44.13
CA GLN A 40 -0.33 -38.97 -44.78
C GLN A 40 -0.22 -37.78 -43.81
N GLU A 41 -0.99 -37.80 -42.71
CA GLU A 41 -0.94 -36.82 -41.63
C GLU A 41 0.39 -36.80 -40.87
N PHE A 42 1.07 -37.95 -40.72
CA PHE A 42 2.41 -38.01 -40.14
C PHE A 42 3.43 -37.28 -41.01
N TYR A 43 3.36 -37.46 -42.33
CA TYR A 43 4.23 -36.74 -43.27
C TYR A 43 3.93 -35.24 -43.31
N LYS A 44 2.65 -34.84 -43.19
CA LYS A 44 2.27 -33.43 -43.03
C LYS A 44 2.84 -32.83 -41.75
N LEU A 45 2.69 -33.51 -40.61
CA LEU A 45 3.28 -33.08 -39.33
C LEU A 45 4.80 -32.94 -39.46
N LYS A 46 5.48 -33.96 -40.00
CA LYS A 46 6.93 -33.97 -40.19
C LYS A 46 7.39 -32.79 -41.04
N ASN A 47 6.67 -32.47 -42.13
CA ASN A 47 6.98 -31.32 -42.98
C ASN A 47 6.68 -29.98 -42.31
N VAL A 48 5.62 -29.88 -41.51
CA VAL A 48 5.32 -28.69 -40.70
C VAL A 48 6.45 -28.45 -39.70
N VAL A 49 6.82 -29.46 -38.91
CA VAL A 49 7.93 -29.38 -37.96
C VAL A 49 9.24 -29.02 -38.68
N LYS A 50 9.56 -29.68 -39.80
CA LYS A 50 10.76 -29.39 -40.59
C LYS A 50 10.77 -27.93 -41.08
N THR A 51 9.71 -27.47 -41.73
CA THR A 51 9.61 -26.09 -42.27
C THR A 51 9.71 -25.03 -41.18
N HIS A 52 9.11 -25.34 -40.04
CA HIS A 52 9.08 -24.49 -38.85
C HIS A 52 10.43 -24.46 -38.11
N VAL A 53 11.28 -25.49 -38.25
CA VAL A 53 12.64 -25.52 -37.70
C VAL A 53 13.68 -24.97 -38.69
N THR A 54 13.54 -25.19 -40.00
CA THR A 54 14.64 -24.99 -40.97
C THR A 54 14.51 -23.81 -41.93
N LEU A 55 13.33 -23.20 -42.13
CA LEU A 55 13.11 -22.19 -43.17
C LEU A 55 12.72 -20.82 -42.60
N ALA A 56 11.42 -20.57 -42.40
CA ALA A 56 10.87 -19.27 -41.96
C ALA A 56 10.60 -19.20 -40.45
N GLY A 57 10.42 -20.37 -39.80
CA GLY A 57 10.14 -20.42 -38.36
C GLY A 57 11.35 -20.13 -37.48
N GLY A 58 12.57 -20.43 -37.93
CA GLY A 58 13.81 -20.12 -37.19
C GLY A 58 14.05 -18.63 -36.95
N GLN A 59 13.69 -17.78 -37.92
CA GLN A 59 13.78 -16.33 -37.78
C GLN A 59 12.69 -15.78 -36.85
N LEU A 60 11.45 -16.27 -36.98
CA LEU A 60 10.35 -15.94 -36.06
C LEU A 60 10.64 -16.38 -34.62
N HIS A 61 11.34 -17.51 -34.44
CA HIS A 61 11.83 -17.98 -33.14
C HIS A 61 12.86 -17.05 -32.54
N PHE A 62 13.86 -16.68 -33.34
CA PHE A 62 14.90 -15.76 -32.91
C PHE A 62 14.30 -14.41 -32.52
N GLU A 63 13.36 -13.88 -33.31
CA GLU A 63 12.62 -12.66 -33.00
C GLU A 63 11.75 -12.79 -31.74
N ALA A 64 11.05 -13.91 -31.55
CA ALA A 64 10.25 -14.17 -30.35
C ALA A 64 11.11 -14.29 -29.08
N LEU A 65 12.25 -14.98 -29.15
CA LEU A 65 13.22 -15.07 -28.05
C LEU A 65 13.85 -13.70 -27.76
N GLN A 66 14.21 -12.93 -28.80
CA GLN A 66 14.67 -11.56 -28.63
C GLN A 66 13.62 -10.68 -27.95
N TYR A 67 12.36 -10.78 -28.38
CA TYR A 67 11.25 -10.06 -27.77
C TYR A 67 11.04 -10.46 -26.31
N GLN A 68 11.07 -11.75 -26.00
CA GLN A 68 10.96 -12.24 -24.62
C GLN A 68 12.11 -11.72 -23.75
N ASN A 69 13.34 -11.78 -24.25
CA ASN A 69 14.51 -11.26 -23.55
C ASN A 69 14.42 -9.74 -23.36
N GLU A 70 13.93 -9.01 -24.35
CA GLU A 70 13.72 -7.57 -24.26
C GLU A 70 12.62 -7.21 -23.26
N CYS A 71 11.51 -7.96 -23.22
CA CYS A 71 10.47 -7.82 -22.20
C CYS A 71 11.04 -8.03 -20.79
N ARG A 72 11.79 -9.11 -20.58
CA ARG A 72 12.46 -9.39 -19.31
C ARG A 72 13.42 -8.27 -18.92
N ARG A 73 14.23 -7.78 -19.87
CA ARG A 73 15.17 -6.67 -19.66
C ARG A 73 14.44 -5.38 -19.26
N ARG A 74 13.28 -5.11 -19.87
CA ARG A 74 12.41 -3.97 -19.54
C ARG A 74 11.80 -4.10 -18.15
N GLU A 75 11.35 -5.28 -17.75
CA GLU A 75 10.83 -5.55 -16.41
C GLU A 75 11.92 -5.36 -15.35
N GLU A 76 13.11 -5.94 -15.56
CA GLU A 76 14.26 -5.80 -14.67
C GLU A 76 14.70 -4.32 -14.54
N ARG A 77 14.71 -3.59 -15.66
CA ARG A 77 14.97 -2.14 -15.66
C ARG A 77 13.89 -1.37 -14.91
N GLY A 78 12.61 -1.65 -15.17
CA GLY A 78 11.47 -1.00 -14.53
C GLY A 78 11.52 -1.16 -13.01
N LEU A 79 11.90 -2.35 -12.53
CA LEU A 79 12.11 -2.60 -11.10
C LEU A 79 13.25 -1.74 -10.53
N ARG A 80 14.39 -1.65 -11.22
CA ARG A 80 15.52 -0.79 -10.80
C ARG A 80 15.12 0.68 -10.74
N VAL A 81 14.47 1.18 -11.77
CA VAL A 81 13.97 2.56 -11.84
C VAL A 81 13.02 2.83 -10.66
N THR A 82 12.06 1.94 -10.43
CA THR A 82 11.10 2.07 -9.32
C THR A 82 11.80 2.10 -7.97
N LYS A 83 12.77 1.22 -7.73
CA LYS A 83 13.57 1.21 -6.49
C LYS A 83 14.31 2.54 -6.28
N ASN A 84 14.90 3.08 -7.35
CA ASN A 84 15.59 4.37 -7.28
C ASN A 84 14.60 5.50 -6.95
N LEU A 85 13.47 5.59 -7.65
CA LEU A 85 12.45 6.60 -7.39
C LEU A 85 11.90 6.54 -5.96
N VAL A 86 11.64 5.35 -5.42
CA VAL A 86 11.22 5.17 -4.02
C VAL A 86 12.31 5.61 -3.05
N SER A 87 13.57 5.26 -3.30
CA SER A 87 14.70 5.69 -2.46
C SER A 87 14.85 7.22 -2.43
N ILE A 88 14.64 7.87 -3.58
CA ILE A 88 14.66 9.32 -3.71
C ILE A 88 13.49 9.94 -2.93
N ALA A 89 12.29 9.37 -3.07
CA ALA A 89 11.10 9.84 -2.34
C ALA A 89 11.32 9.77 -0.82
N LEU A 90 11.88 8.66 -0.32
CA LEU A 90 12.22 8.50 1.10
C LEU A 90 13.25 9.53 1.56
N THR A 91 14.25 9.82 0.74
CA THR A 91 15.28 10.82 1.05
C THR A 91 14.67 12.22 1.17
N VAL A 92 13.75 12.58 0.26
CA VAL A 92 13.02 13.86 0.28
C VAL A 92 12.16 14.00 1.52
N VAL A 93 11.45 12.94 1.92
CA VAL A 93 10.66 12.89 3.17
C VAL A 93 11.57 13.07 4.39
N LYS A 94 12.69 12.35 4.45
CA LYS A 94 13.67 12.46 5.56
C LYS A 94 14.29 13.85 5.65
N ALA A 95 14.52 14.50 4.51
CA ALA A 95 15.05 15.86 4.44
C ALA A 95 14.01 16.94 4.79
N LYS A 96 12.77 16.56 5.15
CA LYS A 96 11.65 17.48 5.45
C LYS A 96 11.42 18.54 4.35
N SER A 97 11.77 18.19 3.11
CA SER A 97 11.87 19.13 1.99
C SER A 97 10.57 19.22 1.16
N ALA A 98 9.47 18.66 1.67
CA ALA A 98 8.17 18.54 1.02
C ALA A 98 8.24 17.96 -0.41
N ALA A 99 7.12 17.97 -1.14
CA ALA A 99 7.08 17.53 -2.54
C ALA A 99 7.90 18.43 -3.49
N THR A 100 8.26 19.64 -3.05
CA THR A 100 8.85 20.71 -3.86
C THR A 100 10.20 20.33 -4.45
N HIS A 101 10.99 19.54 -3.72
CA HIS A 101 12.36 19.17 -4.11
C HIS A 101 12.48 17.77 -4.72
N TYR A 102 11.38 17.03 -4.87
CA TYR A 102 11.43 15.66 -5.40
C TYR A 102 12.00 15.60 -6.82
N GLU A 103 11.53 16.46 -7.72
CA GLU A 103 12.05 16.54 -9.10
C GLU A 103 13.53 16.93 -9.13
N THR A 104 13.94 17.88 -8.29
CA THR A 104 15.34 18.30 -8.19
C THR A 104 16.23 17.13 -7.75
N MET A 105 15.76 16.32 -6.81
CA MET A 105 16.49 15.13 -6.37
C MET A 105 16.52 14.03 -7.43
N VAL A 106 15.43 13.83 -8.18
CA VAL A 106 15.39 12.91 -9.32
C VAL A 106 16.40 13.33 -10.40
N ALA A 107 16.40 14.61 -10.77
CA ALA A 107 17.34 15.16 -11.74
C ALA A 107 18.80 15.04 -11.27
N SER A 108 19.06 15.33 -9.98
CA SER A 108 20.39 15.19 -9.38
C SER A 108 20.88 13.75 -9.44
N HIS A 109 20.03 12.78 -9.10
CA HIS A 109 20.39 11.37 -9.17
C HIS A 109 20.59 10.88 -10.61
N SER A 110 19.80 11.37 -11.56
CA SER A 110 20.02 11.12 -12.98
C SER A 110 21.38 11.63 -13.44
N PHE A 111 21.77 12.83 -13.01
CA PHE A 111 23.07 13.43 -13.32
C PHE A 111 24.24 12.63 -12.71
N THR A 112 24.05 12.02 -11.55
CA THR A 112 25.05 11.12 -10.93
C THR A 112 25.08 9.71 -11.55
N GLY A 113 24.28 9.44 -12.59
CA GLY A 113 24.28 8.17 -13.32
C GLY A 113 23.26 7.14 -12.84
N SER A 114 22.34 7.49 -11.94
CA SER A 114 21.26 6.58 -11.53
C SER A 114 20.20 6.48 -12.63
N ASP A 115 19.78 5.25 -12.97
CA ASP A 115 18.64 5.04 -13.87
C ASP A 115 17.34 5.36 -13.14
N VAL A 116 16.78 6.54 -13.43
CA VAL A 116 15.52 7.03 -12.88
C VAL A 116 14.38 7.01 -13.91
N GLY A 117 14.60 6.36 -15.06
CA GLY A 117 13.64 6.34 -16.16
C GLY A 117 13.60 7.65 -16.94
N GLU A 118 12.43 7.99 -17.47
CA GLU A 118 12.22 9.22 -18.24
C GLU A 118 11.87 10.40 -17.32
N LEU A 119 12.71 11.43 -17.35
CA LEU A 119 12.50 12.67 -16.60
C LEU A 119 11.20 13.36 -17.05
N GLY A 120 10.43 13.89 -16.11
CA GLY A 120 9.18 14.61 -16.37
C GLY A 120 7.88 13.83 -16.09
N HIS A 121 7.94 12.50 -15.97
CA HIS A 121 6.79 11.69 -15.53
C HIS A 121 6.72 11.50 -14.00
N SER A 122 7.77 11.87 -13.28
CA SER A 122 7.97 11.62 -11.85
C SER A 122 7.10 12.46 -10.91
N ARG A 123 6.68 13.67 -11.32
CA ARG A 123 5.94 14.59 -10.42
C ARG A 123 4.58 14.04 -10.01
N LYS A 124 3.93 13.32 -10.92
CA LYS A 124 2.67 12.60 -10.65
C LYS A 124 2.89 11.31 -9.85
N GLN A 125 4.11 10.78 -9.83
CA GLN A 125 4.45 9.52 -9.17
C GLN A 125 4.77 9.72 -7.69
N PHE A 126 5.26 10.89 -7.26
CA PHE A 126 5.60 11.13 -5.86
C PHE A 126 4.42 10.87 -4.91
N SER A 127 3.26 11.47 -5.17
CA SER A 127 2.05 11.23 -4.37
C SER A 127 1.59 9.78 -4.39
N ALA A 128 1.72 9.10 -5.53
CA ALA A 128 1.38 7.67 -5.65
C ALA A 128 2.35 6.79 -4.83
N ILE A 129 3.65 7.12 -4.81
CA ILE A 129 4.67 6.45 -4.01
C ILE A 129 4.38 6.66 -2.52
N LEU A 130 4.09 7.89 -2.09
CA LEU A 130 3.75 8.19 -0.70
C LEU A 130 2.50 7.42 -0.26
N ARG A 131 1.42 7.47 -1.05
CA ARG A 131 0.19 6.73 -0.76
C ARG A 131 0.43 5.22 -0.67
N ALA A 132 1.28 4.66 -1.54
CA ALA A 132 1.63 3.25 -1.48
C ALA A 132 2.45 2.92 -0.22
N ALA A 133 3.35 3.82 0.20
CA ALA A 133 4.12 3.68 1.42
C ALA A 133 3.24 3.77 2.67
N GLU A 134 2.30 4.72 2.73
CA GLU A 134 1.28 4.84 3.79
C GLU A 134 0.48 3.55 3.92
N LEU A 135 -0.13 3.07 2.83
CA LEU A 135 -0.89 1.82 2.83
C LEU A 135 -0.05 0.61 3.26
N TRP A 136 1.24 0.58 2.91
CA TRP A 136 2.13 -0.49 3.35
C TRP A 136 2.41 -0.39 4.85
N CYS A 137 2.71 0.81 5.35
CA CYS A 137 2.89 1.07 6.78
C CYS A 137 1.63 0.69 7.58
N ASP A 138 0.45 1.10 7.14
CA ASP A 138 -0.83 0.77 7.79
C ASP A 138 -1.05 -0.73 7.88
N ARG A 139 -0.73 -1.48 6.82
CA ARG A 139 -0.80 -2.95 6.83
C ARG A 139 0.18 -3.57 7.82
N GLN A 140 1.41 -3.05 7.90
CA GLN A 140 2.40 -3.54 8.87
C GLN A 140 1.96 -3.25 10.31
N ILE A 141 1.43 -2.04 10.55
CA ILE A 141 0.93 -1.62 11.86
C ILE A 141 -0.27 -2.49 12.25
N ALA A 142 -1.25 -2.67 11.36
CA ALA A 142 -2.41 -3.52 11.63
C ALA A 142 -1.98 -4.97 11.92
N GLY A 143 -1.06 -5.52 11.13
CA GLY A 143 -0.49 -6.85 11.38
C GLY A 143 0.18 -6.95 12.74
N PHE A 144 0.96 -5.93 13.13
CA PHE A 144 1.58 -5.85 14.45
C PHE A 144 0.53 -5.79 15.57
N LEU A 145 -0.45 -4.89 15.47
CA LEU A 145 -1.52 -4.71 16.46
C LEU A 145 -2.41 -5.94 16.63
N SER A 146 -2.51 -6.80 15.61
CA SER A 146 -3.28 -8.05 15.68
C SER A 146 -2.47 -9.27 16.09
N THR A 147 -1.14 -9.24 15.97
CA THR A 147 -0.32 -10.43 16.20
C THR A 147 -0.03 -10.63 17.69
N PRO A 148 -0.41 -11.77 18.29
CA PRO A 148 -0.10 -12.04 19.69
C PRO A 148 1.39 -12.06 19.98
N LEU A 149 1.80 -11.40 21.07
CA LEU A 149 3.19 -11.40 21.50
C LEU A 149 3.60 -12.81 21.99
N PRO A 150 4.83 -13.27 21.70
CA PRO A 150 5.28 -14.60 22.09
C PRO A 150 5.18 -14.88 23.60
N SER A 151 5.39 -13.86 24.44
CA SER A 151 5.41 -13.92 25.89
C SER A 151 4.02 -13.98 26.53
N THR A 152 3.08 -13.14 26.08
CA THR A 152 1.74 -13.01 26.70
C THR A 152 0.67 -13.81 25.98
N LYS A 153 0.91 -14.22 24.72
CA LYS A 153 -0.12 -14.79 23.82
C LYS A 153 -1.30 -13.85 23.59
N LEU A 154 -1.14 -12.56 23.90
CA LEU A 154 -2.10 -11.51 23.68
C LEU A 154 -1.54 -10.49 22.68
N PRO A 155 -2.40 -9.82 21.90
CA PRO A 155 -1.99 -8.70 21.05
C PRO A 155 -1.22 -7.62 21.84
N PRO A 156 -0.42 -6.78 21.17
CA PRO A 156 0.32 -5.71 21.84
C PRO A 156 -0.66 -4.72 22.46
N HIS A 157 -0.58 -4.54 23.77
CA HIS A 157 -1.31 -3.49 24.45
C HIS A 157 -0.77 -2.11 24.06
N TYR A 158 -1.67 -1.14 23.98
CA TYR A 158 -1.34 0.25 23.65
C TYR A 158 -2.22 1.20 24.43
N TYR A 159 -1.73 2.43 24.62
CA TYR A 159 -2.57 3.57 24.99
C TYR A 159 -2.64 4.52 23.80
N ALA A 160 -3.71 5.30 23.71
CA ALA A 160 -3.77 6.40 22.74
C ALA A 160 -3.36 7.69 23.44
N THR A 161 -2.57 8.53 22.76
CA THR A 161 -2.34 9.89 23.21
C THR A 161 -2.87 10.87 22.20
N CYS A 162 -3.49 11.93 22.72
CA CYS A 162 -4.11 12.93 21.89
C CYS A 162 -3.72 14.33 22.35
N ASP A 163 -3.16 15.10 21.42
CA ASP A 163 -2.77 16.48 21.67
C ASP A 163 -3.70 17.43 20.92
N LYS A 164 -4.19 18.45 21.62
CA LYS A 164 -5.09 19.47 21.07
C LYS A 164 -4.28 20.70 20.72
N SER A 165 -4.35 21.16 19.49
CA SER A 165 -3.74 22.45 19.18
C SER A 165 -4.69 23.61 19.51
N THR A 166 -4.13 24.80 19.76
CA THR A 166 -4.88 26.00 20.15
C THR A 166 -5.86 26.45 19.06
N PRO A 167 -7.00 27.06 19.42
CA PRO A 167 -7.86 27.74 18.44
C PRO A 167 -7.03 28.64 17.51
N ASN A 168 -7.33 28.63 16.20
CA ASN A 168 -6.59 29.28 15.10
C ASN A 168 -5.44 28.48 14.44
N ARG A 169 -5.22 27.21 14.78
CA ARG A 169 -4.32 26.31 14.03
C ARG A 169 -5.12 25.40 13.08
N ILE A 170 -4.52 25.03 11.95
CA ILE A 170 -5.16 24.23 10.89
C ILE A 170 -5.28 22.75 11.27
N SER A 171 -4.40 22.22 12.12
CA SER A 171 -4.48 20.82 12.61
C SER A 171 -4.80 20.82 14.10
N ASN A 172 -6.03 20.46 14.49
CA ASN A 172 -6.53 20.72 15.84
C ASN A 172 -6.49 19.52 16.80
N GLN A 173 -6.17 18.32 16.31
CA GLN A 173 -5.91 17.17 17.17
C GLN A 173 -4.90 16.21 16.53
N ALA A 174 -3.75 15.93 17.17
CA ALA A 174 -2.88 14.82 16.77
C ALA A 174 -3.23 13.56 17.57
N ILE A 175 -3.60 12.49 16.89
CA ILE A 175 -3.91 11.18 17.49
C ILE A 175 -2.74 10.24 17.24
N LEU A 176 -2.16 9.71 18.33
CA LEU A 176 -1.08 8.73 18.29
C LEU A 176 -1.47 7.47 19.05
N LEU A 177 -1.12 6.29 18.53
CA LEU A 177 -1.08 5.05 19.30
C LEU A 177 0.31 4.84 19.87
N CYS A 178 0.36 4.35 21.11
CA CYS A 178 1.60 4.12 21.84
C CYS A 178 1.72 2.67 22.31
N PRO A 179 1.96 1.71 21.40
CA PRO A 179 2.28 0.35 21.77
C PRO A 179 3.71 0.18 22.30
N MET A 180 3.91 -0.89 23.05
CA MET A 180 5.24 -1.37 23.44
C MET A 180 5.84 -2.25 22.34
N VAL A 181 6.95 -1.82 21.76
CA VAL A 181 7.71 -2.56 20.73
C VAL A 181 9.10 -2.86 21.27
N ASN A 182 9.40 -4.13 21.49
CA ASN A 182 10.70 -4.60 22.01
C ASN A 182 11.14 -3.86 23.29
N GLY A 183 10.21 -3.63 24.23
CA GLY A 183 10.47 -2.94 25.49
C GLY A 183 10.50 -1.40 25.38
N HIS A 184 10.26 -0.82 24.20
CA HIS A 184 10.20 0.63 24.01
C HIS A 184 8.81 1.07 23.59
N CYS A 185 8.29 2.13 24.22
CA CYS A 185 7.10 2.80 23.73
C CYS A 185 7.41 3.47 22.39
N LYS A 186 6.60 3.19 21.36
CA LYS A 186 6.72 3.79 20.03
C LYS A 186 5.44 4.55 19.71
N ALA A 187 5.56 5.80 19.29
CA ALA A 187 4.43 6.58 18.81
C ALA A 187 4.14 6.25 17.34
N ILE A 188 2.90 5.86 17.06
CA ILE A 188 2.36 5.61 15.73
C ILE A 188 1.36 6.71 15.45
N ALA A 189 1.64 7.56 14.47
CA ALA A 189 0.71 8.59 14.05
C ALA A 189 -0.50 7.98 13.35
N VAL A 190 -1.70 8.38 13.78
CA VAL A 190 -2.97 7.89 13.25
C VAL A 190 -3.64 8.96 12.41
N SER A 191 -3.92 10.11 13.01
CA SER A 191 -4.71 11.16 12.37
C SER A 191 -4.41 12.53 12.95
N SER A 192 -4.76 13.57 12.18
CA SER A 192 -4.55 14.97 12.54
C SER A 192 -5.79 15.84 12.25
N GLN A 193 -7.00 15.36 12.57
CA GLN A 193 -8.26 16.03 12.18
C GLN A 193 -8.46 17.42 12.82
N GLU A 194 -9.31 18.21 12.17
CA GLU A 194 -9.85 19.44 12.71
C GLU A 194 -11.04 19.16 13.64
N VAL A 195 -10.98 19.64 14.89
CA VAL A 195 -12.03 19.45 15.91
C VAL A 195 -12.77 20.73 16.29
N TYR A 196 -12.29 21.87 15.81
CA TYR A 196 -12.97 23.17 15.94
C TYR A 196 -13.57 23.57 14.60
N LYS A 197 -14.72 24.24 14.65
CA LYS A 197 -15.38 24.86 13.51
C LYS A 197 -15.56 26.33 13.81
N GLU A 198 -15.19 27.19 12.86
CA GLU A 198 -15.53 28.61 12.92
C GLU A 198 -17.06 28.75 13.03
N THR A 199 -17.53 29.57 13.96
CA THR A 199 -18.96 29.91 14.04
C THR A 199 -19.27 31.09 13.14
N ASP A 200 -20.44 31.08 12.49
CA ASP A 200 -20.95 32.18 11.63
C ASP A 200 -21.29 33.47 12.43
N THR A 201 -20.78 33.64 13.64
CA THR A 201 -21.13 34.74 14.55
C THR A 201 -20.40 36.05 14.24
N ASN A 202 -19.51 36.09 13.24
CA ASN A 202 -18.69 37.26 12.86
C ASN A 202 -17.89 37.86 14.03
N VAL A 203 -17.63 37.08 15.09
CA VAL A 203 -16.75 37.44 16.20
C VAL A 203 -15.44 36.66 16.03
N ASP A 204 -14.34 37.38 15.80
CA ASP A 204 -13.01 36.76 15.73
C ASP A 204 -12.72 35.95 17.00
N GLY A 205 -12.44 34.65 16.84
CA GLY A 205 -12.11 33.74 17.92
C GLY A 205 -13.28 32.98 18.54
N ASP A 206 -14.51 33.17 18.05
CA ASP A 206 -15.63 32.30 18.39
C ASP A 206 -15.53 30.99 17.58
N VAL A 207 -15.29 29.89 18.27
CA VAL A 207 -15.15 28.55 17.68
C VAL A 207 -16.06 27.57 18.41
N SER A 208 -16.80 26.77 17.63
CA SER A 208 -17.64 25.68 18.14
C SER A 208 -16.97 24.31 17.95
N GLY A 209 -17.43 23.31 18.71
CA GLY A 209 -16.92 21.94 18.63
C GLY A 209 -15.95 21.58 19.77
N ALA A 210 -15.34 20.40 19.64
CA ALA A 210 -14.48 19.82 20.66
C ALA A 210 -15.16 19.59 22.02
N HIS A 211 -16.46 19.24 22.02
CA HIS A 211 -17.15 18.77 23.22
C HIS A 211 -16.64 17.38 23.63
N ALA A 212 -16.48 17.15 24.93
CA ALA A 212 -15.86 15.94 25.48
C ALA A 212 -16.44 14.60 24.93
N PRO A 213 -17.77 14.40 24.82
CA PRO A 213 -18.32 13.17 24.24
C PRO A 213 -18.04 13.03 22.73
N GLU A 214 -18.05 14.13 21.99
CA GLU A 214 -17.77 14.15 20.55
C GLU A 214 -16.29 13.84 20.29
N LEU A 215 -15.40 14.38 21.12
CA LEU A 215 -13.97 14.10 21.07
C LEU A 215 -13.65 12.63 21.33
N ALA A 216 -14.34 11.99 22.29
CA ALA A 216 -14.18 10.57 22.56
C ALA A 216 -14.61 9.70 21.37
N LYS A 217 -15.75 10.03 20.76
CA LYS A 217 -16.24 9.35 19.54
C LYS A 217 -15.28 9.54 18.38
N THR A 218 -14.86 10.78 18.12
CA THR A 218 -13.92 11.12 17.05
C THR A 218 -12.61 10.36 17.22
N LEU A 219 -12.06 10.31 18.45
CA LEU A 219 -10.85 9.54 18.74
C LEU A 219 -11.01 8.06 18.39
N PHE A 220 -12.10 7.45 18.84
CA PHE A 220 -12.39 6.04 18.58
C PHE A 220 -12.57 5.77 17.08
N ASP A 221 -13.39 6.57 16.41
CA ASP A 221 -13.74 6.42 15.00
C ASP A 221 -12.51 6.60 14.09
N GLU A 222 -11.65 7.59 14.37
CA GLU A 222 -10.43 7.84 13.58
C GLU A 222 -9.44 6.68 13.70
N ILE A 223 -9.21 6.16 14.91
CA ILE A 223 -8.32 5.00 15.09
C ILE A 223 -8.92 3.75 14.44
N ARG A 224 -10.24 3.55 14.56
CA ARG A 224 -10.94 2.44 13.92
C ARG A 224 -10.85 2.50 12.40
N ALA A 225 -11.00 3.70 11.83
CA ALA A 225 -10.92 3.96 10.40
C ALA A 225 -9.50 3.77 9.86
N ALA A 226 -8.47 4.08 10.64
CA ALA A 226 -7.07 3.86 10.27
C ALA A 226 -6.71 2.37 10.19
N TYR A 227 -7.27 1.54 11.06
CA TYR A 227 -6.96 0.10 11.13
C TYR A 227 -8.19 -0.81 11.01
N PRO A 228 -8.92 -0.76 9.88
CA PRO A 228 -10.20 -1.46 9.71
C PRO A 228 -10.07 -2.98 9.79
N THR A 229 -8.89 -3.51 9.46
CA THR A 229 -8.60 -4.95 9.44
C THR A 229 -8.30 -5.55 10.82
N VAL A 230 -8.06 -4.73 11.84
CA VAL A 230 -7.91 -5.23 13.22
C VAL A 230 -9.30 -5.58 13.74
N GLU A 231 -9.45 -6.79 14.29
CA GLU A 231 -10.72 -7.25 14.87
C GLU A 231 -11.13 -6.34 16.04
N GLU A 232 -12.41 -6.01 16.13
CA GLU A 232 -12.91 -5.07 17.14
C GLU A 232 -12.69 -5.57 18.58
N THR A 233 -12.82 -6.87 18.83
CA THR A 233 -12.54 -7.49 20.14
C THR A 233 -11.08 -7.33 20.53
N THR A 234 -10.16 -7.59 19.60
CA THR A 234 -8.72 -7.38 19.76
C THR A 234 -8.41 -5.91 20.00
N PHE A 235 -9.03 -5.03 19.23
CA PHE A 235 -8.85 -3.60 19.32
C PHE A 235 -9.24 -3.07 20.70
N LYS A 236 -10.48 -3.35 21.14
CA LYS A 236 -11.02 -2.93 22.44
C LYS A 236 -10.23 -3.55 23.60
N GLY A 237 -9.90 -4.84 23.53
CA GLY A 237 -9.17 -5.55 24.57
C GLY A 237 -7.72 -5.13 24.75
N ALA A 238 -7.07 -4.65 23.68
CA ALA A 238 -5.68 -4.20 23.72
C ALA A 238 -5.52 -2.72 24.13
N TRP A 239 -6.60 -1.94 24.13
CA TRP A 239 -6.57 -0.52 24.47
C TRP A 239 -6.56 -0.34 25.99
N MET A 240 -5.41 0.04 26.57
CA MET A 240 -5.22 0.10 28.02
C MET A 240 -5.55 1.45 28.65
N GLY A 241 -5.59 2.52 27.86
CA GLY A 241 -5.96 3.84 28.36
C GLY A 241 -5.69 4.96 27.37
N THR A 242 -5.90 6.19 27.84
CA THR A 242 -5.64 7.39 27.06
C THR A 242 -4.90 8.43 27.87
N VAL A 243 -3.95 9.12 27.24
CA VAL A 243 -3.22 10.25 27.82
C VAL A 243 -3.43 11.45 26.93
N CYS A 244 -4.23 12.41 27.37
CA CYS A 244 -4.58 13.58 26.57
C CYS A 244 -4.36 14.86 27.37
N ASP A 245 -4.08 15.97 26.67
CA ASP A 245 -3.86 17.28 27.28
C ASP A 245 -5.12 18.17 27.25
N GLY A 246 -5.15 19.22 28.07
CA GLY A 246 -6.14 20.29 28.01
C GLY A 246 -7.58 19.83 28.27
N ALA A 247 -8.51 20.22 27.38
CA ALA A 247 -9.95 19.98 27.52
C ALA A 247 -10.37 18.50 27.58
N TYR A 248 -9.45 17.57 27.24
CA TYR A 248 -9.68 16.13 27.35
C TYR A 248 -9.50 15.62 28.79
N ALA A 249 -8.45 16.07 29.48
CA ALA A 249 -8.06 15.60 30.81
C ALA A 249 -9.01 16.06 31.93
N THR A 250 -9.70 17.19 31.73
CA THR A 250 -10.59 17.77 32.74
C THR A 250 -12.05 17.30 32.62
N ALA A 251 -12.38 16.51 31.60
CA ALA A 251 -13.75 16.19 31.26
C ALA A 251 -14.10 14.73 31.61
N VAL A 252 -14.74 14.54 32.77
CA VAL A 252 -15.29 13.24 33.22
C VAL A 252 -16.18 12.59 32.14
N GLU A 253 -16.85 13.41 31.34
CA GLU A 253 -17.70 12.92 30.25
C GLU A 253 -16.91 12.33 29.08
N PHE A 254 -15.66 12.76 28.84
CA PHE A 254 -14.79 12.18 27.82
C PHE A 254 -14.45 10.75 28.20
N GLU A 255 -13.91 10.54 29.40
CA GLU A 255 -13.52 9.23 29.92
C GLU A 255 -14.71 8.27 29.98
N ARG A 256 -15.86 8.75 30.48
CA ARG A 256 -17.10 7.94 30.51
C ARG A 256 -17.55 7.52 29.12
N THR A 257 -17.51 8.44 28.15
CA THR A 257 -17.93 8.14 26.77
C THR A 257 -16.97 7.15 26.13
N LEU A 258 -15.67 7.33 26.32
CA LEU A 258 -14.66 6.44 25.75
C LEU A 258 -14.71 5.04 26.38
N ALA A 259 -14.83 4.94 27.70
CA ALA A 259 -14.98 3.66 28.40
C ALA A 259 -16.22 2.89 27.90
N ALA A 260 -17.33 3.60 27.67
CA ALA A 260 -18.53 3.00 27.09
C ALA A 260 -18.30 2.49 25.65
N LEU A 261 -17.56 3.22 24.82
CA LEU A 261 -17.20 2.79 23.46
C LEU A 261 -16.25 1.58 23.46
N LEU A 262 -15.36 1.50 24.44
CA LEU A 262 -14.40 0.40 24.61
C LEU A 262 -14.98 -0.81 25.35
N GLU A 263 -16.24 -0.75 25.83
CA GLU A 263 -16.88 -1.77 26.67
C GLU A 263 -16.08 -2.08 27.95
N GLN A 264 -15.37 -1.08 28.47
CA GLN A 264 -14.57 -1.21 29.69
C GLN A 264 -15.45 -0.83 30.89
N GLU A 265 -15.61 -1.76 31.84
CA GLU A 265 -16.19 -1.44 33.14
C GLU A 265 -15.31 -0.36 33.81
N LYS A 266 -15.95 0.62 34.47
CA LYS A 266 -15.26 1.75 35.11
C LYS A 266 -14.05 1.26 35.90
N TYR A 267 -12.85 1.55 35.39
CA TYR A 267 -11.64 1.47 36.20
C TYR A 267 -11.76 2.53 37.29
N ASP A 268 -11.71 2.10 38.55
CA ASP A 268 -11.72 2.98 39.69
C ASP A 268 -10.46 3.86 39.62
N SER A 269 -10.66 5.17 39.38
CA SER A 269 -9.60 6.19 39.20
C SER A 269 -8.64 6.34 40.39
N SER A 270 -8.87 5.60 41.48
CA SER A 270 -8.03 5.58 42.68
C SER A 270 -6.62 5.02 42.44
N PHE A 271 -6.38 4.26 41.36
CA PHE A 271 -5.10 3.59 41.10
C PHE A 271 -3.98 4.50 40.54
N PHE A 272 -4.31 5.68 39.99
CA PHE A 272 -3.32 6.61 39.41
C PHE A 272 -2.96 7.79 40.32
N SER A 273 -3.43 7.81 41.57
CA SER A 273 -3.07 8.85 42.55
C SER A 273 -1.73 8.64 43.26
N VAL A 274 -0.99 7.59 42.89
CA VAL A 274 0.33 7.28 43.45
C VAL A 274 1.30 6.96 42.31
N LEU A 275 1.71 7.99 41.56
CA LEU A 275 3.00 8.05 40.86
C LEU A 275 3.33 9.50 40.49
#